data_AF-H1DKW2-F1
#
_entry.id   AF-H1DKW2-F1
#
_cell.length_a   1.000
_cell.length_b   1.000
_cell.length_c   1.000
_cell.angle_alpha   90.00
_cell.angle_beta   90.00
_cell.angle_gamma   90.00
#
_symmetry.space_group_name_H-M   'P 1'
#
loop_
_entity.id
_entity.type
_entity.pdbx_description
1 polymer ?
#
loop_
_entity_poly.entity_id
_entity_poly.type
_entity_poly.pdbx_seq_one_letter_code
_entity_poly.pdbx_strand_id
1 'polypeptide(L)'
;MHIADSLQRKEQLKTIGELQVSDEMDKLKLSKARLSSRNHTIALISAITLLCLLIGFALYLYLNLKRTQKLHNKLLQQREKALKSEKQKNAFINSICHEVRTPPNSISGFTALIVEDLETTGYQNEYNEIIQESCDHLTNLLDDMLEVAYLENLNKDLPTDLVDINKLCKQEMEAIQKSILRKKSFINFTYHPSSSLFVLMQNIFPC
;
A
#
# COMPACT_ATOMS: atom_id res chain seq x y z
N MET A 1 76.62 -60.19 64.95
CA MET A 1 76.11 -60.23 63.56
C MET A 1 74.63 -59.85 63.42
N HIS A 2 73.76 -60.06 64.42
CA HIS A 2 72.31 -59.78 64.32
C HIS A 2 71.87 -58.30 64.40
N ILE A 3 72.66 -57.42 65.03
CA ILE A 3 72.24 -56.01 65.26
C ILE A 3 72.34 -55.19 63.97
N ALA A 4 73.39 -55.39 63.16
CA ALA A 4 73.59 -54.66 61.90
C ALA A 4 72.48 -54.95 60.86
N ASP A 5 72.07 -56.21 60.72
CA ASP A 5 70.96 -56.60 59.81
C ASP A 5 69.61 -55.98 60.23
N SER A 6 69.37 -55.88 61.56
CA SER A 6 68.15 -55.25 62.09
C SER A 6 68.11 -53.74 61.86
N LEU A 7 69.27 -53.07 61.86
CA LEU A 7 69.39 -51.63 61.64
C LEU A 7 69.18 -51.31 60.15
N GLN A 8 69.82 -52.08 59.27
CA GLN A 8 69.69 -51.96 57.82
C GLN A 8 68.26 -52.24 57.35
N ARG A 9 67.58 -53.24 57.94
CA ARG A 9 66.16 -53.52 57.64
C ARG A 9 65.23 -52.39 58.07
N LYS A 10 65.48 -51.74 59.22
CA LYS A 10 64.71 -50.57 59.66
C LYS A 10 64.88 -49.37 58.72
N GLU A 11 66.10 -49.15 58.23
CA GLU A 11 66.39 -48.07 57.29
C GLU A 11 65.73 -48.32 55.92
N GLN A 12 65.82 -49.56 55.41
CA GLN A 12 65.10 -49.96 54.19
C GLN A 12 63.58 -49.82 54.32
N LEU A 13 62.99 -50.23 55.45
CA LEU A 13 61.56 -50.07 55.72
C LEU A 13 61.14 -48.59 55.75
N LYS A 14 61.99 -47.72 56.30
CA LYS A 14 61.75 -46.27 56.30
C LYS A 14 61.78 -45.70 54.88
N THR A 15 62.77 -46.07 54.07
CA THR A 15 62.86 -45.63 52.66
C THR A 15 61.67 -46.13 51.82
N ILE A 16 61.23 -47.38 52.03
CA ILE A 16 60.05 -47.92 51.35
C ILE A 16 58.79 -47.12 51.72
N GLY A 17 58.62 -46.77 53.00
CA GLY A 17 57.51 -45.93 53.45
C GLY A 17 57.55 -44.51 52.85
N GLU A 18 58.72 -43.88 52.80
CA GLU A 18 58.91 -42.57 52.17
C GLU A 18 58.60 -42.61 50.66
N LEU A 19 59.03 -43.67 49.96
CA LEU A 19 58.73 -43.89 48.54
C LEU A 19 57.24 -44.11 48.29
N GLN A 20 56.55 -44.87 49.13
CA GLN A 20 55.10 -45.09 49.03
C GLN A 20 54.32 -43.78 49.19
N VAL A 21 54.69 -42.96 50.17
CA VAL A 21 54.08 -41.64 50.40
C VAL A 21 54.34 -40.70 49.21
N SER A 22 55.54 -40.74 48.62
CA SER A 22 55.86 -39.95 47.44
C SER A 22 55.04 -40.38 46.21
N ASP A 23 54.89 -41.69 45.97
CA ASP A 23 54.10 -42.23 44.86
C ASP A 23 52.60 -41.89 45.00
N GLU A 24 52.05 -42.02 46.21
CA GLU A 24 50.67 -41.58 46.50
C GLU A 24 50.50 -40.08 46.29
N MET A 25 51.47 -39.27 46.73
CA MET A 25 51.43 -37.82 46.55
C MET A 25 51.51 -37.42 45.08
N ASP A 26 52.32 -38.10 44.26
CA ASP A 26 52.43 -37.84 42.83
C ASP A 26 51.16 -38.26 42.08
N LYS A 27 50.55 -39.40 42.44
CA LYS A 27 49.23 -39.82 41.95
C LYS A 27 48.13 -38.80 42.30
N LEU A 28 48.18 -38.25 43.52
CA LEU A 28 47.22 -37.24 43.97
C LEU A 28 47.40 -35.91 43.22
N LYS A 29 48.64 -35.45 43.01
CA LYS A 29 48.92 -34.24 42.22
C LYS A 29 48.47 -34.39 40.76
N LEU A 30 48.74 -35.54 40.16
CA LEU A 30 48.34 -35.86 38.79
C LEU A 30 46.82 -35.88 38.61
N SER A 31 46.09 -36.53 39.53
CA SER A 31 44.62 -36.58 39.49
C SER A 31 43.99 -35.21 39.74
N LYS A 32 44.53 -34.40 40.67
CA LYS A 32 44.08 -33.02 40.92
C LYS A 32 44.30 -32.10 39.71
N ALA A 33 45.45 -32.20 39.04
CA ALA A 33 45.74 -31.43 37.83
C ALA A 33 44.77 -31.78 36.68
N ARG A 34 44.47 -33.07 36.49
CA ARG A 34 43.48 -33.54 35.51
C ARG A 34 42.07 -33.01 35.79
N LEU A 35 41.65 -32.96 37.05
CA LEU A 35 40.32 -32.45 37.44
C LEU A 35 40.19 -30.94 37.20
N SER A 36 41.20 -30.16 37.56
CA SER A 36 41.22 -28.71 37.29
C SER A 36 41.15 -28.41 35.79
N SER A 37 41.92 -29.13 34.98
CA SER A 37 41.91 -29.00 33.52
C SER A 37 40.52 -29.29 32.92
N ARG A 38 39.85 -30.37 33.35
CA ARG A 38 38.48 -30.68 32.92
C ARG A 38 37.48 -29.58 33.31
N ASN A 39 37.55 -29.07 34.53
CA ASN A 39 36.67 -27.99 34.98
C ASN A 39 36.85 -26.71 34.13
N HIS A 40 38.10 -26.34 33.80
CA HIS A 40 38.36 -25.21 32.91
C HIS A 40 37.78 -25.42 31.50
N THR A 41 37.92 -26.62 30.92
CA THR A 41 37.35 -26.91 29.60
C THR A 41 35.82 -26.83 29.57
N ILE A 42 35.15 -27.36 30.61
CA ILE A 42 33.68 -27.31 30.73
C ILE A 42 33.21 -25.86 30.89
N ALA A 43 33.90 -25.06 31.70
CA ALA A 43 33.59 -23.65 31.89
C ALA A 43 33.65 -22.87 30.57
N LEU A 44 34.71 -23.07 29.76
CA LEU A 44 34.86 -22.41 28.46
C LEU A 44 33.75 -22.81 27.47
N ILE A 45 33.43 -24.11 27.37
CA ILE A 45 32.35 -24.58 26.50
C ILE A 45 31.01 -23.96 26.91
N SER A 46 30.69 -23.98 28.21
CA SER A 46 29.45 -23.40 28.72
C SER A 46 29.36 -21.89 28.43
N ALA A 47 30.46 -21.15 28.60
CA ALA A 47 30.52 -19.72 28.29
C ALA A 47 30.32 -19.43 26.80
N ILE A 48 30.93 -20.22 25.91
CA ILE A 48 30.76 -20.09 24.45
C ILE A 48 29.32 -20.39 24.05
N THR A 49 28.73 -21.47 24.57
CA THR A 49 27.34 -21.82 24.25
C THR A 49 26.37 -20.73 24.70
N LEU A 50 26.56 -20.17 25.90
CA LEU A 50 25.78 -19.06 26.40
C LEU A 50 25.94 -17.82 25.53
N LEU A 51 27.18 -17.49 25.12
CA LEU A 51 27.46 -16.37 24.22
C LEU A 51 26.76 -16.54 22.87
N CYS A 52 26.82 -17.74 22.27
CA CYS A 52 26.12 -18.05 21.03
C CYS A 52 24.60 -17.89 21.16
N LEU A 53 24.01 -18.33 22.27
CA LEU A 53 22.58 -18.16 22.53
C LEU A 53 22.20 -16.68 22.68
N LEU A 54 23.01 -15.90 23.40
CA LEU A 54 22.79 -14.46 23.56
C LEU A 54 22.89 -13.71 22.22
N ILE A 55 23.88 -14.04 21.40
CA ILE A 55 24.02 -13.46 20.06
C ILE A 55 22.83 -13.84 19.17
N GLY A 56 22.45 -15.13 19.16
CA GLY A 56 21.29 -15.60 18.40
C GLY A 56 19.99 -14.92 18.84
N PHE A 57 19.79 -14.75 20.14
CA PHE A 57 18.63 -14.05 20.70
C PHE A 57 18.63 -12.56 20.34
N ALA A 58 19.78 -11.89 20.44
CA ALA A 58 19.93 -10.49 20.04
C ALA A 58 19.64 -10.29 18.53
N LEU A 59 20.14 -11.18 17.67
CA LEU A 59 19.85 -11.17 16.24
C LEU A 59 18.37 -11.42 15.95
N TYR A 60 17.76 -12.38 16.65
CA TYR A 60 16.33 -12.66 16.55
C TYR A 60 15.48 -11.43 16.88
N LEU A 61 15.76 -10.77 18.00
CA LEU A 61 15.06 -9.54 18.42
C LEU A 61 15.27 -8.41 17.41
N TYR A 62 16.50 -8.22 16.93
CA TYR A 62 16.83 -7.19 15.94
C TYR A 62 16.05 -7.39 14.63
N LEU A 63 16.02 -8.61 14.10
CA LEU A 63 15.28 -8.94 12.88
C LEU A 63 13.77 -8.79 13.07
N ASN A 64 13.25 -9.21 14.23
CA ASN A 64 11.83 -9.11 14.52
C ASN A 64 11.39 -7.64 14.59
N LEU A 65 12.15 -6.79 15.31
CA LEU A 65 11.87 -5.36 15.39
C LEU A 65 11.88 -4.70 14.01
N LYS A 66 12.87 -5.02 13.18
CA LYS A 66 12.98 -4.49 11.81
C LYS A 66 11.82 -4.93 10.92
N ARG A 67 11.33 -6.17 11.08
CA ARG A 67 10.13 -6.67 10.37
C ARG A 67 8.88 -5.91 10.81
N THR A 68 8.68 -5.74 12.11
CA THR A 68 7.53 -5.02 12.66
C THR A 68 7.48 -3.58 12.18
N GLN A 69 8.61 -2.86 12.18
CA GLN A 69 8.68 -1.49 11.66
C GLN A 69 8.35 -1.41 10.17
N LYS A 70 8.91 -2.31 9.35
CA LYS A 70 8.61 -2.34 7.91
C LYS A 70 7.14 -2.63 7.65
N LEU A 71 6.55 -3.56 8.39
CA LEU A 71 5.13 -3.89 8.26
C LEU A 71 4.25 -2.72 8.69
N HIS A 72 4.59 -2.08 9.82
CA HIS A 72 3.89 -0.89 10.31
C HIS A 72 3.92 0.25 9.29
N ASN A 73 5.08 0.55 8.71
CA ASN A 73 5.20 1.58 7.68
C ASN A 73 4.40 1.24 6.41
N LYS A 74 4.40 -0.03 5.97
CA LYS A 74 3.57 -0.47 4.83
C LYS A 74 2.08 -0.31 5.14
N LEU A 75 1.64 -0.68 6.34
CA LEU A 75 0.26 -0.50 6.78
C LEU A 75 -0.13 0.97 6.83
N LEU A 76 0.74 1.84 7.34
CA LEU A 76 0.50 3.29 7.34
C LEU A 76 0.38 3.83 5.91
N GLN A 77 1.28 3.47 5.01
CA GLN A 77 1.21 3.91 3.61
C GLN A 77 -0.07 3.42 2.91
N GLN A 78 -0.47 2.16 3.13
CA GLN A 78 -1.73 1.64 2.57
C GLN A 78 -2.94 2.35 3.16
N ARG A 79 -2.93 2.60 4.48
CA ARG A 79 -3.98 3.36 5.16
C ARG A 79 -4.08 4.79 4.63
N GLU A 80 -2.97 5.50 4.47
CA GLU A 80 -2.95 6.85 3.92
C GLU A 80 -3.49 6.89 2.49
N LYS A 81 -3.10 5.93 1.65
CA LYS A 81 -3.66 5.80 0.29
C LYS A 81 -5.17 5.57 0.32
N ALA A 82 -5.66 4.66 1.17
CA ALA A 82 -7.08 4.39 1.33
C ALA A 82 -7.84 5.64 1.83
N LEU A 83 -7.32 6.33 2.85
CA LEU A 83 -7.90 7.56 3.37
C LEU A 83 -7.95 8.68 2.33
N LYS A 84 -6.92 8.81 1.49
CA LYS A 84 -6.91 9.77 0.40
C LYS A 84 -8.00 9.45 -0.63
N SER A 85 -8.13 8.17 -1.00
CA SER A 85 -9.18 7.70 -1.91
C SER A 85 -10.57 7.96 -1.35
N GLU A 86 -10.80 7.61 -0.08
CA GLU A 86 -12.07 7.87 0.62
C GLU A 86 -12.39 9.37 0.69
N LYS A 87 -11.39 10.21 0.97
CA LYS A 87 -11.58 11.67 0.97
C LYS A 87 -11.98 12.20 -0.41
N GLN A 88 -11.35 11.71 -1.48
CA GLN A 88 -11.69 12.09 -2.85
C GLN A 88 -13.10 11.64 -3.22
N LYS A 89 -13.47 10.40 -2.87
CA LYS A 89 -14.81 9.86 -3.07
C LYS A 89 -15.88 10.68 -2.35
N ASN A 90 -15.64 11.03 -1.09
CA ASN A 90 -16.56 11.86 -0.31
C ASN A 90 -16.69 13.27 -0.88
N ALA A 91 -15.57 13.88 -1.31
CA ALA A 91 -15.60 15.20 -1.94
C ALA A 91 -16.40 15.18 -3.26
N PHE A 92 -16.21 14.15 -4.09
CA PHE A 92 -16.95 13.93 -5.33
C PHE A 92 -18.45 13.78 -5.07
N ILE A 93 -18.86 12.88 -4.17
CA ILE A 93 -20.27 12.66 -3.81
C ILE A 93 -20.90 13.96 -3.29
N ASN A 94 -20.20 14.71 -2.44
CA ASN A 94 -20.70 15.98 -1.93
C ASN A 94 -20.90 17.01 -3.04
N SER A 95 -19.96 17.14 -3.98
CA SER A 95 -20.10 18.03 -5.15
C SER A 95 -21.37 17.70 -5.92
N ILE A 96 -21.57 16.42 -6.23
CA ILE A 96 -22.73 16.02 -7.02
C ILE A 96 -24.04 16.20 -6.24
N CYS A 97 -24.05 15.95 -4.94
CA CYS A 97 -25.21 16.26 -4.11
C CYS A 97 -25.60 17.75 -4.15
N HIS A 98 -24.63 18.66 -4.29
CA HIS A 98 -24.92 20.08 -4.49
C HIS A 98 -25.45 20.37 -5.90
N GLU A 99 -24.82 19.79 -6.91
CA GLU A 99 -25.22 19.98 -8.31
C GLU A 99 -26.61 19.39 -8.59
N VAL A 100 -26.92 18.19 -8.10
CA VAL A 100 -28.23 17.53 -8.24
C VAL A 100 -29.37 18.32 -7.59
N ARG A 101 -29.12 19.07 -6.51
CA ARG A 101 -30.17 19.85 -5.81
C ARG A 101 -30.59 21.11 -6.55
N THR A 102 -29.73 21.66 -7.39
CA THR A 102 -29.95 22.96 -8.04
C THR A 102 -31.02 22.90 -9.16
N PRO A 103 -30.94 21.98 -10.15
CA PRO A 103 -31.91 21.94 -11.24
C PRO A 103 -33.35 21.67 -10.79
N PRO A 104 -33.65 20.75 -9.85
CA PRO A 104 -35.01 20.58 -9.33
C PRO A 104 -35.59 21.84 -8.69
N ASN A 105 -34.76 22.63 -7.99
CA ASN A 105 -35.20 23.89 -7.40
C ASN A 105 -35.54 24.93 -8.48
N SER A 106 -34.73 25.02 -9.53
CA SER A 106 -35.03 25.86 -10.70
C SER A 106 -36.32 25.43 -11.39
N ILE A 107 -36.46 24.13 -11.70
CA ILE A 107 -37.66 23.58 -12.34
C ILE A 107 -38.90 23.89 -11.52
N SER A 108 -38.88 23.61 -10.21
CA SER A 108 -40.02 23.87 -9.34
C SER A 108 -40.34 25.36 -9.23
N GLY A 109 -39.32 26.23 -9.16
CA GLY A 109 -39.51 27.67 -9.06
C GLY A 109 -40.14 28.27 -10.31
N PHE A 110 -39.58 27.99 -11.49
CA PHE A 110 -40.13 28.49 -12.76
C PHE A 110 -41.47 27.86 -13.11
N THR A 111 -41.71 26.60 -12.76
CA THR A 111 -43.03 25.97 -12.91
C THR A 111 -44.07 26.68 -12.03
N ALA A 112 -43.74 27.04 -10.78
CA ALA A 112 -44.64 27.78 -9.90
C ALA A 112 -44.97 29.17 -10.47
N LEU A 113 -43.99 29.88 -11.02
CA LEU A 113 -44.20 31.18 -11.68
C LEU A 113 -45.15 31.07 -12.88
N ILE A 114 -45.01 30.02 -13.71
CA ILE A 114 -45.92 29.77 -14.84
C ILE A 114 -47.35 29.49 -14.35
N VAL A 115 -47.51 28.80 -13.22
CA VAL A 115 -48.82 28.41 -12.68
C VAL A 115 -49.52 29.58 -11.97
N GLU A 116 -48.79 30.40 -11.21
CA GLU A 116 -49.36 31.55 -10.48
C GLU A 116 -49.68 32.73 -11.39
N ASP A 117 -48.91 32.95 -12.46
CA ASP A 117 -48.96 34.19 -13.24
C ASP A 117 -49.54 33.97 -14.65
N LEU A 118 -50.83 33.61 -14.71
CA LEU A 118 -51.59 33.42 -15.96
C LEU A 118 -51.70 34.69 -16.83
N GLU A 119 -51.38 35.87 -16.30
CA GLU A 119 -51.48 37.16 -17.00
C GLU A 119 -50.16 37.60 -17.69
N THR A 120 -49.01 36.97 -17.42
CA THR A 120 -47.72 37.29 -18.05
C THR A 120 -47.41 36.41 -19.26
N THR A 121 -48.25 36.50 -20.29
CA THR A 121 -48.04 35.80 -21.59
C THR A 121 -46.70 36.12 -22.29
N GLY A 122 -45.95 37.13 -21.83
CA GLY A 122 -44.68 37.54 -22.41
C GLY A 122 -43.45 36.71 -22.01
N TYR A 123 -43.42 36.14 -20.80
CA TYR A 123 -42.22 35.49 -20.23
C TYR A 123 -42.30 33.96 -20.17
N GLN A 124 -43.46 33.37 -20.47
CA GLN A 124 -43.68 31.92 -20.41
C GLN A 124 -42.70 31.12 -21.28
N ASN A 125 -42.30 31.65 -22.45
CA ASN A 125 -41.31 31.00 -23.30
C ASN A 125 -39.92 30.98 -22.65
N GLU A 126 -39.52 32.06 -21.99
CA GLU A 126 -38.24 32.15 -21.29
C GLU A 126 -38.21 31.22 -20.06
N TYR A 127 -39.31 31.16 -19.30
CA TYR A 127 -39.43 30.22 -18.19
C TYR A 127 -39.41 28.76 -18.66
N ASN A 128 -40.10 28.44 -19.75
CA ASN A 128 -40.03 27.11 -20.37
C ASN A 128 -38.62 26.77 -20.85
N GLU A 129 -37.89 27.72 -21.42
CA GLU A 129 -36.50 27.52 -21.84
C GLU A 129 -35.59 27.21 -20.64
N ILE A 130 -35.73 27.94 -19.53
CA ILE A 130 -34.95 27.69 -18.31
C ILE A 130 -35.29 26.32 -17.68
N ILE A 131 -36.57 25.93 -17.70
CA ILE A 131 -36.99 24.60 -17.23
C ILE A 131 -36.36 23.51 -18.10
N GLN A 132 -36.40 23.65 -19.42
CA GLN A 132 -35.79 22.68 -20.35
C GLN A 132 -34.28 22.59 -20.13
N GLU A 133 -33.58 23.73 -20.02
CA GLU A 133 -32.14 23.74 -19.75
C GLU A 133 -31.80 23.07 -18.40
N SER A 134 -32.65 23.26 -17.37
CA SER A 134 -32.48 22.61 -16.07
C SER A 134 -32.71 21.10 -16.13
N CYS A 135 -33.67 20.63 -16.94
CA CYS A 135 -33.92 19.20 -17.18
C CYS A 135 -32.76 18.55 -17.96
N ASP A 136 -32.27 19.21 -19.01
CA ASP A 136 -31.13 18.75 -19.79
C ASP A 136 -29.87 18.67 -18.92
N HIS A 137 -29.63 19.69 -18.09
CA HIS A 137 -28.50 19.70 -17.16
C HIS A 137 -28.57 18.55 -16.14
N LEU A 138 -29.74 18.28 -15.56
CA LEU A 138 -29.93 17.16 -14.64
C LEU A 138 -29.71 15.80 -15.32
N THR A 139 -30.15 15.67 -16.57
CA THR A 139 -29.97 14.43 -17.35
C THR A 139 -28.49 14.16 -17.60
N ASN A 140 -27.75 15.17 -18.08
CA ASN A 140 -26.30 15.05 -18.28
C ASN A 140 -25.56 14.71 -16.98
N LEU A 141 -25.96 15.32 -15.85
CA LEU A 141 -25.35 15.03 -14.55
C LEU A 141 -25.59 13.56 -14.11
N LEU A 142 -26.75 12.99 -14.42
CA LEU A 142 -27.04 11.58 -14.18
C LEU A 142 -26.22 10.66 -15.09
N ASP A 143 -26.08 11.01 -16.36
CA ASP A 143 -25.26 10.26 -17.32
C ASP A 143 -23.78 10.25 -16.88
N ASP A 144 -23.24 11.41 -16.48
CA ASP A 144 -21.88 11.52 -15.94
C ASP A 144 -21.68 10.65 -14.68
N MET A 145 -22.67 10.62 -13.78
CA MET A 145 -22.65 9.75 -12.60
C MET A 145 -22.62 8.27 -12.97
N LEU A 146 -23.44 7.87 -13.95
CA LEU A 146 -23.51 6.49 -14.42
C LEU A 146 -22.20 6.08 -15.11
N GLU A 147 -21.58 6.97 -15.88
CA GLU A 147 -20.30 6.73 -16.53
C GLU A 147 -19.19 6.50 -15.49
N VAL A 148 -19.10 7.34 -14.45
CA VAL A 148 -18.13 7.14 -13.36
C VAL A 148 -18.39 5.82 -12.63
N ALA A 149 -19.64 5.48 -12.33
CA ALA A 149 -20.00 4.22 -11.67
C ALA A 149 -19.66 3.00 -12.54
N TYR A 150 -19.81 3.11 -13.86
CA TYR A 150 -19.41 2.08 -14.82
C TYR A 150 -17.89 1.91 -14.85
N LEU A 151 -17.14 3.01 -14.94
CA LEU A 151 -15.69 3.03 -14.93
C LEU A 151 -15.09 2.46 -13.64
N GLU A 152 -15.69 2.74 -12.48
CA GLU A 152 -15.25 2.16 -11.20
C GLU A 152 -15.40 0.63 -11.13
N ASN A 153 -16.39 0.07 -11.84
CA ASN A 153 -16.64 -1.38 -11.87
C ASN A 153 -15.87 -2.11 -12.98
N LEU A 154 -15.11 -1.39 -13.81
CA LEU A 154 -14.35 -1.97 -14.90
C LEU A 154 -13.14 -2.74 -14.35
N ASN A 155 -13.33 -4.04 -14.09
CA ASN A 155 -12.25 -4.95 -13.68
C ASN A 155 -11.42 -5.47 -14.86
N LYS A 156 -11.72 -5.04 -16.09
CA LYS A 156 -11.04 -5.45 -17.34
C LYS A 156 -10.59 -4.22 -18.10
N ASP A 157 -9.52 -4.36 -18.88
CA ASP A 157 -9.03 -3.29 -19.75
C ASP A 157 -10.12 -2.86 -20.76
N LEU A 158 -10.19 -1.56 -21.02
CA LEU A 158 -11.10 -0.95 -22.01
C LEU A 158 -10.85 -1.56 -23.40
N PRO A 159 -11.92 -1.88 -24.16
CA PRO A 159 -11.76 -2.35 -25.53
C PRO A 159 -11.01 -1.30 -26.35
N THR A 160 -10.02 -1.75 -27.10
CA THR A 160 -9.14 -0.89 -27.90
C THR A 160 -9.40 -1.17 -29.37
N ASP A 161 -9.91 -0.18 -30.08
CA ASP A 161 -10.20 -0.27 -31.51
C ASP A 161 -9.35 0.75 -32.30
N LEU A 162 -9.07 0.43 -33.56
CA LEU A 162 -8.40 1.33 -34.49
C LEU A 162 -9.40 2.40 -34.95
N VAL A 163 -9.14 3.66 -34.58
CA VAL A 163 -9.99 4.80 -34.92
C VAL A 163 -9.24 5.79 -35.81
N ASP A 164 -9.90 6.26 -36.86
CA ASP A 164 -9.41 7.36 -37.69
C ASP A 164 -9.72 8.70 -37.00
N ILE A 165 -8.70 9.30 -36.37
CA ILE A 165 -8.82 10.58 -35.68
C ILE A 165 -9.32 11.68 -36.62
N ASN A 166 -8.88 11.71 -37.88
CA ASN A 166 -9.26 12.79 -38.80
C ASN A 166 -10.76 12.72 -39.09
N LYS A 167 -11.29 11.50 -39.27
CA LYS A 167 -12.73 11.28 -39.45
C LYS A 167 -13.51 11.67 -38.19
N LEU A 168 -13.04 11.24 -37.02
CA LEU A 168 -13.70 11.55 -35.75
C LEU A 168 -13.73 13.06 -35.48
N CYS A 169 -12.60 13.74 -35.58
CA CYS A 169 -12.51 15.19 -35.41
C CYS A 169 -13.43 15.93 -36.39
N LYS A 170 -13.50 15.49 -37.65
CA LYS A 170 -14.40 16.10 -38.63
C LYS A 170 -15.88 15.91 -38.26
N GLN A 171 -16.28 14.73 -37.82
CA GLN A 171 -17.65 14.45 -37.38
C GLN A 171 -18.05 15.32 -36.19
N GLU A 172 -17.18 15.43 -35.18
CA GLU A 172 -17.42 16.27 -34.01
C GLU A 172 -17.48 17.75 -34.38
N MET A 173 -16.58 18.23 -35.24
CA MET A 173 -16.60 19.61 -35.72
C MET A 173 -17.88 19.94 -36.50
N GLU A 174 -18.38 19.02 -37.32
CA GLU A 174 -19.67 19.18 -38.03
C GLU A 174 -20.86 19.23 -37.05
N ALA A 175 -20.83 18.43 -35.98
CA ALA A 175 -21.86 18.44 -34.94
C ALA A 175 -21.87 19.78 -34.17
N ILE A 176 -20.69 20.25 -33.76
CA ILE A 176 -20.50 21.54 -33.06
C ILE A 176 -20.91 22.71 -33.96
N GLN A 177 -20.56 22.68 -35.25
CA GLN A 177 -20.94 23.75 -36.16
C GLN A 177 -22.48 23.86 -36.30
N LYS A 178 -23.19 22.73 -36.34
CA LYS A 178 -24.67 22.72 -36.36
C LYS A 178 -25.30 23.28 -35.08
N SER A 179 -24.71 23.03 -33.91
CA SER A 179 -25.22 23.56 -32.64
C SER A 179 -24.96 25.06 -32.49
N ILE A 180 -23.80 25.55 -32.97
CA ILE A 180 -23.44 26.98 -32.94
C ILE A 180 -24.27 27.82 -33.92
N LEU A 181 -24.60 27.28 -35.11
CA LEU A 181 -25.47 27.96 -36.07
C LEU A 181 -26.87 28.23 -35.51
N ARG A 182 -27.36 27.42 -34.56
CA ARG A 182 -28.64 27.69 -33.85
C ARG A 182 -28.54 28.91 -32.91
N LYS A 183 -27.36 29.21 -32.36
CA LYS A 183 -27.13 30.33 -31.42
C LYS A 183 -26.67 31.65 -32.10
N LYS A 184 -26.77 31.77 -33.44
CA LYS A 184 -26.44 33.00 -34.22
C LYS A 184 -25.02 33.57 -33.95
N SER A 185 -23.98 32.74 -33.86
CA SER A 185 -22.60 33.25 -33.83
C SER A 185 -21.85 32.97 -35.14
N PHE A 186 -21.07 33.96 -35.61
CA PHE A 186 -20.18 33.84 -36.78
C PHE A 186 -18.83 33.28 -36.33
N ILE A 187 -18.75 31.96 -36.13
CA ILE A 187 -17.49 31.28 -35.80
C ILE A 187 -17.13 30.34 -36.96
N ASN A 188 -16.00 30.60 -37.62
CA ASN A 188 -15.45 29.73 -38.65
C ASN A 188 -14.41 28.79 -38.03
N PHE A 189 -14.69 27.49 -38.05
CA PHE A 189 -13.74 26.47 -37.66
C PHE A 189 -12.92 26.02 -38.86
N THR A 190 -11.59 26.00 -38.74
CA THR A 190 -10.66 25.46 -39.75
C THR A 190 -9.90 24.28 -39.16
N TYR A 191 -10.07 23.11 -39.77
CA TYR A 191 -9.34 21.90 -39.39
C TYR A 191 -8.16 21.70 -40.33
N HIS A 192 -6.94 21.64 -39.77
CA HIS A 192 -5.73 21.32 -40.51
C HIS A 192 -5.22 19.93 -40.07
N PRO A 193 -5.48 18.87 -40.87
CA PRO A 193 -5.03 17.53 -40.51
C PRO A 193 -3.50 17.41 -40.63
N SER A 194 -2.81 17.01 -39.56
CA SER A 194 -1.37 16.71 -39.59
C SER A 194 -1.15 15.21 -39.77
N SER A 195 -1.03 14.76 -41.02
CA SER A 195 -0.76 13.35 -41.43
C SER A 195 -1.79 12.31 -40.94
N SER A 196 -1.91 11.20 -41.65
CA SER A 196 -2.84 10.09 -41.35
C SER A 196 -2.38 9.33 -40.09
N LEU A 197 -2.63 9.92 -38.92
CA LEU A 197 -2.33 9.33 -37.62
C LEU A 197 -3.55 8.51 -37.16
N PHE A 198 -3.45 7.19 -37.30
CA PHE A 198 -4.33 6.27 -36.57
C PHE A 198 -3.83 6.19 -35.14
N VAL A 199 -4.72 6.35 -34.16
CA VAL A 199 -4.38 6.22 -32.75
C VAL A 199 -5.29 5.17 -32.15
N LEU A 200 -4.72 4.35 -31.29
CA LEU A 200 -5.47 3.42 -30.46
C LEU A 200 -6.30 4.25 -29.47
N MET A 201 -7.62 4.26 -29.65
CA MET A 201 -8.53 4.93 -28.73
C MET A 201 -9.16 3.86 -27.83
N GLN A 202 -9.09 4.07 -26.52
CA GLN A 202 -9.81 3.24 -25.56
C GLN A 202 -11.27 3.67 -25.59
N ASN A 203 -12.14 2.78 -26.06
CA ASN A 203 -13.55 3.08 -26.20
C ASN A 203 -14.26 2.79 -24.86
N ILE A 204 -14.82 3.82 -24.22
CA ILE A 204 -15.41 3.72 -22.88
C ILE A 204 -16.84 3.14 -22.92
N PHE A 205 -17.46 3.08 -24.10
CA PHE A 205 -18.82 2.56 -24.26
C PHE A 205 -18.84 1.26 -25.09
N PRO A 206 -19.37 0.14 -24.56
CA PRO A 206 -19.86 -0.92 -25.42
C PRO A 206 -21.16 -0.43 -26.08
N CYS A 207 -21.34 -0.76 -27.36
CA CYS A 207 -22.62 -0.60 -28.05
C CYS A 207 -23.77 -1.28 -27.29
#